data_AF-A0A9D9ALN0-F1
#
_entry.id   AF-A0A9D9ALN0-F1
#
_cell.length_a   1.000
_cell.length_b   1.000
_cell.length_c   1.000
_cell.angle_alpha   90.00
_cell.angle_beta   90.00
_cell.angle_gamma   90.00
#
_symmetry.space_group_name_H-M   'P 1'
#
loop_
_entity.id
_entity.type
_entity.pdbx_description
1 polymer ?
#
loop_
_entity_poly.entity_id
_entity_poly.type
_entity_poly.pdbx_seq_one_letter_code
_entity_poly.pdbx_strand_id
1 'polypeptide(L)'
;MSDDNKKNNELIHPVARPFLWLDAKWLKSSMIWIFGILTVAFVAADIFHPRHEYVHLAEITGFYAMWGFGAFVLAVMIGWIVIRGVLGREENYWDEEGDND
;
A
#
# COMPACT_ATOMS: atom_id res chain seq x y z
N MET A 1 9.01 -8.97 27.82
CA MET A 1 8.55 -8.26 26.60
C MET A 1 7.34 -8.97 25.95
N SER A 2 6.46 -9.60 26.75
CA SER A 2 5.19 -10.24 26.28
C SER A 2 3.93 -9.61 26.87
N ASP A 3 4.07 -8.65 27.80
CA ASP A 3 2.93 -8.11 28.56
C ASP A 3 2.29 -6.87 27.92
N ASP A 4 2.97 -6.21 27.00
CA ASP A 4 2.41 -5.08 26.23
C ASP A 4 1.36 -5.54 25.21
N ASN A 5 1.33 -6.84 24.88
CA ASN A 5 0.38 -7.45 23.95
C ASN A 5 -0.91 -7.97 24.62
N LYS A 6 -1.14 -7.70 25.92
CA LYS A 6 -2.43 -8.01 26.55
C LYS A 6 -3.33 -6.77 26.68
N LYS A 7 -2.75 -5.60 26.96
CA LYS A 7 -3.52 -4.33 27.10
C LYS A 7 -4.06 -3.80 25.77
N ASN A 8 -3.35 -4.02 24.67
CA ASN A 8 -3.79 -3.67 23.31
C ASN A 8 -5.02 -4.47 22.85
N ASN A 9 -5.16 -5.74 23.25
CA ASN A 9 -6.23 -6.63 22.78
C ASN A 9 -7.62 -6.35 23.37
N GLU A 10 -7.68 -5.60 24.48
CA GLU A 10 -8.93 -5.21 25.15
C GLU A 10 -9.60 -4.01 24.47
N LEU A 11 -8.81 -3.15 23.81
CA LEU A 11 -9.25 -1.99 23.03
C LEU A 11 -9.57 -2.34 21.56
N ILE A 12 -9.30 -3.58 21.13
CA ILE A 12 -9.52 -4.04 19.76
C ILE A 12 -10.93 -4.62 19.63
N HIS A 13 -11.71 -4.06 18.71
CA HIS A 13 -13.05 -4.55 18.39
C HIS A 13 -13.01 -6.05 18.03
N PRO A 14 -13.94 -6.89 18.53
CA PRO A 14 -13.89 -8.35 18.37
C PRO A 14 -13.86 -8.81 16.90
N VAL A 15 -14.47 -8.04 16.00
CA VAL A 15 -14.47 -8.30 14.55
C VAL A 15 -13.09 -8.04 13.90
N ALA A 16 -12.24 -7.22 14.50
CA ALA A 16 -10.91 -6.90 13.98
C ALA A 16 -9.85 -7.95 14.36
N ARG A 17 -10.12 -8.82 15.34
CA ARG A 17 -9.17 -9.83 15.83
C ARG A 17 -8.62 -10.76 14.74
N PRO A 18 -9.42 -11.25 13.78
CA PRO A 18 -8.91 -12.08 12.68
C PRO A 18 -7.97 -11.34 11.73
N PHE A 19 -7.99 -10.00 11.71
CA PHE A 19 -7.23 -9.16 10.79
C PHE A 19 -5.98 -8.54 11.43
N LEU A 20 -5.67 -8.83 12.70
CA LEU A 20 -4.51 -8.25 13.39
C LEU A 20 -3.17 -8.60 12.75
N TRP A 21 -3.11 -9.69 11.98
CA TRP A 21 -1.91 -10.05 11.22
C TRP A 21 -1.56 -9.03 10.13
N LEU A 22 -2.52 -8.22 9.66
CA LEU A 22 -2.28 -7.14 8.68
C LEU A 22 -1.45 -5.99 9.28
N ASP A 23 -1.42 -5.83 10.60
CA ASP A 23 -0.65 -4.78 11.26
C ASP A 23 0.85 -5.11 11.41
N ALA A 24 1.26 -6.31 11.02
CA ALA A 24 2.65 -6.73 11.11
C ALA A 24 3.58 -5.75 10.37
N LYS A 25 4.59 -5.20 11.08
CA LYS A 25 5.57 -4.26 10.52
C LYS A 25 6.27 -4.81 9.27
N TRP A 26 6.52 -6.12 9.26
CA TRP A 26 7.09 -6.80 8.10
C TRP A 26 6.18 -6.78 6.88
N LEU A 27 4.85 -6.93 7.06
CA LEU A 27 3.91 -6.91 5.95
C LEU A 27 3.88 -5.51 5.30
N LYS A 28 3.84 -4.45 6.11
CA LYS A 28 3.90 -3.06 5.63
C LYS A 28 5.19 -2.80 4.84
N SER A 29 6.33 -3.24 5.37
CA SER A 29 7.64 -3.06 4.70
C SER A 29 7.80 -3.94 3.45
N SER A 30 7.09 -5.07 3.36
CA SER A 30 7.24 -6.04 2.28
C SER A 30 6.29 -5.81 1.11
N MET A 31 5.30 -4.93 1.25
CA MET A 31 4.25 -4.75 0.25
C MET A 31 4.79 -4.33 -1.12
N ILE A 32 5.79 -3.44 -1.16
CA ILE A 32 6.47 -3.03 -2.41
C ILE A 32 7.17 -4.23 -3.05
N TRP A 33 7.82 -5.08 -2.26
CA TRP A 33 8.51 -6.27 -2.75
C TRP A 33 7.53 -7.30 -3.31
N ILE A 34 6.39 -7.52 -2.63
CA ILE A 34 5.34 -8.43 -3.09
C ILE A 34 4.82 -7.99 -4.46
N PHE A 35 4.45 -6.72 -4.61
CA PHE A 35 3.96 -6.20 -5.89
C PHE A 35 5.04 -6.13 -6.98
N GLY A 36 6.29 -5.82 -6.60
CA GLY A 36 7.42 -5.85 -7.51
C GLY A 36 7.69 -7.25 -8.06
N ILE A 37 7.72 -8.27 -7.20
CA ILE A 37 7.87 -9.68 -7.61
C ILE A 37 6.72 -10.11 -8.51
N LEU A 38 5.48 -9.76 -8.15
CA LEU A 38 4.31 -10.09 -8.95
C LEU A 38 4.39 -9.46 -10.35
N THR A 39 4.86 -8.21 -10.43
CA THR A 39 5.09 -7.53 -11.71
C THR A 39 6.12 -8.25 -12.56
N VAL A 40 7.27 -8.60 -11.98
CA VAL A 40 8.33 -9.37 -12.67
C VAL A 40 7.80 -10.73 -13.14
N ALA A 41 7.01 -11.43 -12.31
CA ALA A 41 6.40 -12.69 -12.67
C ALA A 41 5.44 -12.56 -13.86
N PHE A 42 4.63 -11.49 -13.90
CA PHE A 42 3.76 -11.23 -15.05
C PHE A 42 4.52 -10.85 -16.31
N VAL A 43 5.59 -10.05 -16.20
CA VAL A 43 6.46 -9.77 -17.35
C VAL A 43 7.09 -11.06 -17.88
N ALA A 44 7.55 -11.94 -16.99
CA ALA A 44 8.09 -13.24 -17.38
C ALA A 44 7.03 -14.11 -18.07
N ALA A 45 5.79 -14.15 -17.54
CA ALA A 45 4.69 -14.87 -18.17
C ALA A 45 4.35 -14.35 -19.57
N ASP A 46 4.46 -13.04 -19.78
CA ASP A 46 4.18 -12.38 -21.06
C ASP A 46 5.16 -12.78 -22.17
N ILE A 47 6.40 -13.16 -21.82
CA ILE A 47 7.39 -13.67 -22.79
C ILE A 47 6.92 -14.99 -23.41
N PHE A 48 6.21 -15.82 -22.66
CA PHE A 48 5.74 -17.13 -23.13
C PHE A 48 4.42 -17.06 -23.90
N HIS A 49 3.68 -15.96 -23.79
CA HIS A 49 2.39 -15.79 -24.45
C HIS A 49 2.40 -14.54 -25.35
N PRO A 50 2.83 -14.67 -26.62
CA PRO A 50 2.80 -13.57 -27.55
C PRO A 50 1.35 -13.13 -27.79
N ARG A 51 1.09 -11.85 -27.57
CA ARG A 51 -0.22 -11.23 -27.74
C ARG A 51 -0.22 -10.39 -29.01
N HIS A 52 -1.32 -10.46 -29.76
CA HIS A 52 -1.54 -9.61 -30.91
C HIS A 52 -2.53 -8.50 -30.54
N GLU A 53 -1.98 -7.31 -30.29
CA GLU A 53 -2.73 -6.13 -29.85
C GLU A 53 -3.07 -5.23 -31.04
N TYR A 54 -4.22 -4.54 -30.98
CA TYR A 54 -4.58 -3.54 -32.00
C TYR A 54 -3.77 -2.25 -31.88
N VAL A 55 -3.23 -2.00 -30.69
CA VAL A 55 -2.43 -0.82 -30.38
C VAL A 55 -0.97 -1.24 -30.27
N HIS A 56 -0.12 -0.74 -31.17
CA HIS A 56 1.27 -1.15 -31.27
C HIS A 56 2.09 -0.90 -29.98
N LEU A 57 1.72 0.12 -29.18
CA LEU A 57 2.30 0.36 -27.86
C LEU A 57 1.99 -0.75 -26.85
N ALA A 58 0.80 -1.35 -26.93
CA ALA A 58 0.37 -2.41 -26.02
C ALA A 58 1.00 -3.77 -26.35
N GLU A 59 1.60 -3.90 -27.54
CA GLU A 59 2.31 -5.10 -28.01
C GLU A 59 3.69 -5.26 -27.35
N ILE A 60 4.19 -4.20 -26.70
CA ILE A 60 5.47 -4.25 -25.99
C ILE A 60 5.39 -5.28 -24.85
N THR A 61 6.38 -6.17 -24.79
CA THR A 61 6.47 -7.18 -23.73
C THR A 61 6.47 -6.54 -22.36
N GLY A 62 5.60 -7.04 -21.48
CA GLY A 62 5.44 -6.55 -20.12
C GLY A 62 4.64 -5.26 -20.02
N PHE A 63 4.08 -4.72 -21.11
CA PHE A 63 3.38 -3.43 -21.12
C PHE A 63 2.33 -3.34 -20.01
N TYR A 64 1.40 -4.30 -19.95
CA TYR A 64 0.31 -4.28 -18.98
C TYR A 64 0.77 -4.46 -17.53
N ALA A 65 1.79 -5.28 -17.29
CA ALA A 65 2.34 -5.49 -15.97
C ALA A 65 3.03 -4.21 -15.46
N MET A 66 3.88 -3.61 -16.29
CA MET A 66 4.59 -2.36 -15.96
C MET A 66 3.64 -1.17 -15.86
N TRP A 67 2.69 -1.05 -16.78
CA TRP A 67 1.71 0.05 -16.79
C TRP A 67 0.76 -0.06 -15.61
N GLY A 68 0.26 -1.26 -15.30
CA GLY A 68 -0.61 -1.49 -14.14
C GLY A 68 0.09 -1.17 -12.82
N PHE A 69 1.31 -1.67 -12.63
CA PHE A 69 2.10 -1.38 -11.43
C PHE A 69 2.47 0.11 -11.34
N GLY A 70 2.93 0.71 -12.44
CA GLY A 70 3.29 2.12 -12.50
C GLY A 70 2.10 3.04 -12.21
N ALA A 71 0.93 2.76 -12.81
CA ALA A 71 -0.29 3.51 -12.55
C ALA A 71 -0.76 3.39 -11.10
N PHE A 72 -0.64 2.20 -10.50
CA PHE A 72 -0.94 1.99 -9.08
C PHE A 72 -0.01 2.81 -8.18
N VAL A 73 1.30 2.75 -8.39
CA VAL A 73 2.27 3.53 -7.61
C VAL A 73 2.00 5.02 -7.76
N LEU A 74 1.76 5.48 -8.99
CA LEU A 74 1.45 6.87 -9.26
C LEU A 74 0.16 7.32 -8.54
N ALA A 75 -0.90 6.51 -8.57
CA ALA A 75 -2.14 6.81 -7.86
C ALA A 75 -1.94 6.92 -6.34
N VAL A 76 -1.17 6.01 -5.74
CA VAL A 76 -0.83 6.06 -4.31
C VAL A 76 0.00 7.30 -3.98
N MET A 77 0.99 7.62 -4.82
CA MET A 77 1.84 8.81 -4.64
C MET A 77 1.04 10.11 -4.76
N ILE A 78 0.14 10.21 -5.75
CA ILE A 78 -0.77 11.34 -5.87
C ILE A 78 -1.68 11.43 -4.65
N GLY A 79 -2.25 10.31 -4.20
CA GLY A 79 -3.07 10.27 -2.99
C GLY A 79 -2.32 10.83 -1.79
N TRP A 80 -1.07 10.39 -1.57
CA TRP A 80 -0.26 10.92 -0.48
C TRP A 80 0.07 12.41 -0.64
N ILE A 81 0.59 12.82 -1.80
CA ILE A 81 1.01 14.22 -2.04
C ILE A 81 -0.18 15.17 -1.99
N VAL A 82 -1.27 14.83 -2.69
CA VAL A 82 -2.44 15.71 -2.83
C VAL A 82 -3.28 15.69 -1.57
N ILE A 83 -3.66 14.50 -1.07
CA ILE A 83 -4.58 14.44 0.07
C ILE A 83 -3.87 14.91 1.34
N ARG A 84 -2.64 14.43 1.61
CA ARG A 84 -1.92 14.85 2.82
C ARG A 84 -1.36 16.27 2.68
N GLY A 85 -0.87 16.65 1.51
CA GLY A 85 -0.27 17.97 1.30
C GLY A 85 -1.27 19.11 1.17
N VAL A 86 -2.46 18.86 0.61
CA VAL A 86 -3.47 19.92 0.37
C VAL A 86 -4.61 19.88 1.37
N LEU A 87 -5.06 18.69 1.77
CA LEU A 87 -6.21 18.50 2.67
C LEU A 87 -5.81 18.04 4.07
N GLY A 88 -4.53 17.68 4.27
CA GLY A 88 -4.02 17.24 5.55
C GLY A 88 -4.03 18.40 6.53
N ARG A 89 -4.83 18.27 7.58
CA ARG A 89 -4.82 19.19 8.71
C ARG A 89 -3.55 19.00 9.53
N GLU A 90 -3.10 20.10 10.14
CA GLU A 90 -1.96 20.15 11.04
C GLU A 90 -2.11 19.16 12.20
N GLU A 91 -0.98 18.63 12.67
CA GLU A 91 -0.93 17.49 13.60
C GLU A 91 -1.32 17.89 15.04
N ASN A 92 -1.56 19.18 15.30
CA ASN A 92 -1.75 19.79 16.62
C ASN A 92 -3.11 19.50 17.30
N TYR A 93 -3.84 18.48 16.84
CA TYR A 93 -5.24 18.27 17.23
C TYR A 93 -5.47 18.00 18.73
N TRP A 94 -4.43 17.56 19.45
CA TRP A 94 -4.50 17.23 20.88
C TRP A 94 -3.64 18.14 21.75
N ASP A 95 -2.92 19.08 21.14
CA ASP A 95 -1.96 19.93 21.86
C ASP A 95 -2.64 21.16 22.51
N GLU A 96 -3.94 21.40 22.25
CA GLU A 96 -4.67 22.61 22.70
C GLU A 96 -5.44 22.45 24.03
N GLU A 97 -5.43 21.29 24.70
CA GLU A 97 -6.21 21.06 25.95
C GLU A 97 -5.37 20.90 27.23
N GLY A 98 -4.10 21.32 27.22
CA GLY A 98 -3.15 21.03 28.31
C GLY A 98 -2.65 22.19 29.18
N ASP A 99 -2.65 23.43 28.72
CA ASP A 99 -2.07 24.56 29.45
C ASP A 99 -3.14 25.62 29.77
N ASN A 100 -3.86 25.41 30.87
CA ASN A 100 -4.57 26.46 31.57
C ASN A 100 -4.08 26.45 33.03
N ASP A 101 -3.58 27.60 33.46
CA ASP A 101 -3.02 27.94 34.79
C ASP A 101 -3.80 27.41 36.01
#